data_AF-W5N803-F1
#
_entry.id   AF-W5N803-F1
#
_cell.length_a   1.000
_cell.length_b   1.000
_cell.length_c   1.000
_cell.angle_alpha   90.00
_cell.angle_beta   90.00
_cell.angle_gamma   90.00
#
_symmetry.space_group_name_H-M   'P 1'
#
loop_
_entity.id
_entity.type
_entity.pdbx_description
1 polymer ?
#
loop_
_entity_poly.entity_id
_entity_poly.type
_entity_poly.pdbx_seq_one_letter_code
_entity_poly.pdbx_strand_id
1 'polypeptide(L)'
;MEQEKTTWKEFIENISVLQWVLTFLIMGISCTILMLYLIFTSLWLLSVLYFIWMVIDWDTPERGGRRSDWIRNWSVWKHIRDYYPVTLVKTAELSPSKNFVLGYHPHGIMCAGAFSCFSTEGAGFSAAFPGIQSHLATLAGLFRLPLYRDYLMSSGTARLLSA
;
A
#
# COMPACT_ATOMS: atom_id res chain seq x y z
N MET A 1 31.25 -3.25 4.68
CA MET A 1 31.61 -3.47 3.27
C MET A 1 30.33 -3.33 2.47
N GLU A 2 30.12 -2.18 1.85
CA GLU A 2 29.04 -1.97 0.90
C GLU A 2 29.34 -2.85 -0.33
N GLN A 3 28.53 -3.88 -0.57
CA GLN A 3 28.65 -4.66 -1.80
C GLN A 3 28.29 -3.75 -2.97
N GLU A 4 29.24 -3.52 -3.88
CA GLU A 4 29.02 -2.76 -5.11
C GLU A 4 27.86 -3.41 -5.88
N LYS A 5 26.77 -2.65 -6.05
CA LYS A 5 25.58 -3.14 -6.74
C LYS A 5 25.88 -3.22 -8.24
N THR A 6 25.37 -4.26 -8.90
CA THR A 6 25.48 -4.32 -10.36
C THR A 6 24.61 -3.21 -10.98
N THR A 7 25.08 -2.61 -12.09
CA THR A 7 24.34 -1.55 -12.81
C THR A 7 22.90 -1.97 -13.15
N TRP A 8 22.70 -3.24 -13.49
CA TRP A 8 21.37 -3.81 -13.75
C TRP A 8 20.47 -3.82 -12.51
N LYS A 9 21.02 -4.17 -11.34
CA LYS A 9 20.27 -4.15 -10.08
C LYS A 9 19.83 -2.73 -9.74
N GLU A 10 20.74 -1.77 -9.83
CA GLU A 10 20.45 -0.35 -9.60
C GLU A 10 19.37 0.18 -10.55
N PHE A 11 19.44 -0.20 -11.83
CA PHE A 11 18.43 0.19 -12.81
C PHE A 11 17.02 -0.32 -12.45
N ILE A 12 16.90 -1.60 -12.07
CA ILE A 12 15.62 -2.19 -11.66
C ILE A 12 15.10 -1.54 -10.38
N GLU A 13 15.97 -1.27 -9.41
CA GLU A 13 15.61 -0.58 -8.17
C GLU A 13 15.09 0.83 -8.46
N ASN A 14 15.79 1.61 -9.28
CA ASN A 14 15.38 2.95 -9.69
C ASN A 14 14.01 2.94 -10.39
N ILE A 15 13.78 2.01 -11.32
CA ILE A 15 12.48 1.87 -11.99
C ILE A 15 11.39 1.48 -11.01
N SER A 16 11.68 0.58 -10.06
CA SER A 16 10.72 0.14 -9.05
C SER A 16 10.29 1.30 -8.15
N VAL A 17 11.25 2.11 -7.70
CA VAL A 17 10.98 3.31 -6.90
C VAL A 17 10.21 4.34 -7.73
N LEU A 18 10.62 4.58 -8.98
CA LEU A 18 9.92 5.51 -9.87
C LEU A 18 8.47 5.06 -10.10
N GLN A 19 8.24 3.78 -10.40
CA GLN A 19 6.89 3.22 -10.56
C GLN A 19 6.06 3.43 -9.30
N TRP A 20 6.62 3.19 -8.11
CA TRP A 20 5.92 3.39 -6.85
C TRP A 20 5.58 4.86 -6.58
N VAL A 21 6.52 5.78 -6.83
CA VAL A 21 6.31 7.23 -6.72
C VAL A 21 5.22 7.71 -7.68
N LEU A 22 5.30 7.31 -8.96
CA LEU A 22 4.30 7.68 -9.96
C LEU A 22 2.93 7.08 -9.63
N THR A 23 2.88 5.86 -9.08
CA THR A 23 1.62 5.24 -8.64
C THR A 23 1.00 6.04 -7.50
N PHE A 24 1.80 6.46 -6.52
CA PHE A 24 1.32 7.27 -5.41
C PHE A 24 0.79 8.64 -5.85
N LEU A 25 1.48 9.32 -6.77
CA LEU A 25 1.14 10.69 -7.18
C LEU A 25 0.04 10.75 -8.26
N ILE A 26 0.08 9.84 -9.23
CA ILE A 26 -0.70 9.97 -10.48
C ILE A 26 -1.90 9.04 -10.50
N MET A 27 -1.78 7.80 -9.99
CA MET A 27 -2.81 6.77 -10.17
C MET A 27 -4.18 7.22 -9.62
N GLY A 28 -4.22 7.84 -8.44
CA GLY A 28 -5.46 8.34 -7.87
C GLY A 28 -6.16 9.38 -8.74
N ILE A 29 -5.39 10.32 -9.30
CA ILE A 29 -5.92 11.39 -10.15
C ILE A 29 -6.36 10.82 -11.50
N SER A 30 -5.52 10.00 -12.13
CA SER A 30 -5.81 9.40 -13.44
C SER A 30 -7.03 8.48 -13.40
N CYS A 31 -7.15 7.63 -12.37
CA CYS A 31 -8.32 6.78 -12.16
C CYS A 31 -9.59 7.62 -11.94
N THR A 32 -9.51 8.71 -11.18
CA THR A 32 -10.66 9.59 -10.96
C THR A 32 -11.11 10.25 -12.27
N ILE A 33 -10.18 10.80 -13.04
CA ILE A 33 -10.48 11.41 -14.35
C ILE A 33 -11.08 10.38 -15.30
N LEU A 34 -10.51 9.17 -15.34
CA LEU A 34 -11.04 8.06 -16.16
C LEU A 34 -12.49 7.73 -15.80
N MET A 35 -12.78 7.55 -14.51
CA MET A 35 -14.13 7.22 -14.04
C MET A 35 -15.14 8.34 -14.33
N LEU A 36 -14.73 9.60 -14.21
CA LEU A 36 -15.59 10.74 -14.58
C LEU A 36 -15.79 10.82 -16.10
N TYR A 37 -14.74 10.61 -16.89
CA TYR A 37 -14.82 10.60 -18.35
C TYR A 37 -15.75 9.50 -18.86
N LEU A 38 -15.66 8.29 -18.32
CA LEU A 38 -16.48 7.15 -18.73
C LEU A 38 -17.99 7.40 -18.56
N ILE A 39 -18.41 8.22 -17.58
CA ILE A 39 -19.81 8.63 -17.41
C ILE A 39 -20.37 9.33 -18.67
N PHE A 40 -19.53 10.03 -19.42
CA PHE A 40 -19.92 10.74 -20.64
C PHE A 40 -19.78 9.87 -21.91
N THR A 41 -19.50 8.59 -21.78
CA THR A 41 -19.33 7.65 -22.90
C THR A 41 -20.39 6.55 -22.88
N SER A 42 -20.41 5.68 -23.90
CA SER A 42 -21.27 4.48 -23.91
C SER A 42 -20.98 3.51 -22.76
N LEU A 43 -19.83 3.63 -22.08
CA LEU A 43 -19.41 2.82 -20.94
C LEU A 43 -19.82 3.40 -19.57
N TRP A 44 -20.72 4.39 -19.55
CA TRP A 44 -21.16 5.06 -18.32
C TRP A 44 -21.63 4.12 -17.21
N LEU A 45 -22.26 2.99 -17.59
CA LEU A 45 -22.78 2.01 -16.67
C LEU A 45 -21.69 1.41 -15.76
N LEU A 46 -20.48 1.20 -16.29
CA LEU A 46 -19.35 0.70 -15.48
C LEU A 46 -19.00 1.68 -14.36
N SER A 47 -19.03 2.97 -14.67
CA SER A 47 -18.68 4.00 -13.69
C SER A 47 -19.76 4.16 -12.63
N VAL A 48 -21.03 4.20 -13.04
CA VAL A 48 -22.16 4.29 -12.11
C VAL A 48 -22.22 3.06 -11.20
N LEU A 49 -22.08 1.85 -11.74
CA LEU A 49 -22.06 0.63 -10.92
C LEU A 49 -20.91 0.64 -9.91
N TYR A 50 -19.72 1.10 -10.32
CA TYR A 50 -18.61 1.24 -9.40
C TYR A 50 -18.90 2.27 -8.29
N PHE A 51 -19.44 3.45 -8.62
CA PHE A 51 -19.76 4.46 -7.61
C PHE A 51 -20.85 3.99 -6.64
N ILE A 52 -21.87 3.27 -7.12
CA ILE A 52 -22.88 2.64 -6.25
C ILE A 52 -22.20 1.66 -5.31
N TRP A 53 -21.35 0.77 -5.83
CA TRP A 53 -20.59 -0.17 -5.01
C TRP A 53 -19.69 0.56 -4.01
N MET A 54 -19.04 1.65 -4.43
CA MET A 54 -18.16 2.47 -3.59
C MET A 54 -18.90 3.07 -2.39
N VAL A 55 -20.16 3.51 -2.57
CA VAL A 55 -21.03 4.02 -1.51
C VAL A 55 -21.49 2.91 -0.56
N ILE A 56 -21.86 1.74 -1.10
CA ILE A 56 -22.18 0.56 -0.27
C ILE A 56 -20.97 0.13 0.55
N ASP A 57 -19.78 0.24 -0.04
CA ASP A 57 -18.51 -0.18 0.53
C ASP A 57 -17.77 0.92 1.32
N TRP A 58 -18.48 1.95 1.78
CA TRP A 58 -17.85 3.18 2.28
C TRP A 58 -16.92 2.96 3.49
N ASP A 59 -17.31 2.09 4.42
CA ASP A 59 -16.62 1.87 5.70
C ASP A 59 -15.50 0.81 5.63
N THR A 60 -15.39 0.07 4.53
CA THR A 60 -14.42 -1.02 4.41
C THR A 60 -12.96 -0.62 4.67
N PRO A 61 -12.48 0.56 4.24
CA PRO A 61 -11.14 1.04 4.58
C PRO A 61 -10.88 1.15 6.09
N GLU A 62 -11.92 1.39 6.90
CA GLU A 62 -11.83 1.55 8.36
C GLU A 62 -11.87 0.22 9.09
N ARG A 63 -12.36 -0.84 8.42
CA ARG A 63 -12.49 -2.21 8.96
C ARG A 63 -11.35 -3.13 8.52
N GLY A 64 -10.18 -2.56 8.20
CA GLY A 64 -8.99 -3.30 7.76
C GLY A 64 -8.84 -3.46 6.25
N GLY A 65 -9.79 -2.97 5.46
CA GLY A 65 -9.71 -3.01 3.99
C GLY A 65 -9.82 -4.42 3.40
N ARG A 66 -9.26 -4.59 2.20
CA ARG A 66 -9.25 -5.84 1.43
C ARG A 66 -7.84 -6.24 1.06
N ARG A 67 -7.08 -6.69 2.04
CA ARG A 67 -5.68 -7.09 1.86
C ARG A 67 -5.57 -8.22 0.83
N SER A 68 -4.62 -8.09 -0.10
CA SER A 68 -4.28 -9.12 -1.09
C SER A 68 -2.85 -9.59 -0.88
N ASP A 69 -2.68 -10.86 -0.54
CA ASP A 69 -1.34 -11.43 -0.38
C ASP A 69 -0.58 -11.47 -1.71
N TRP A 70 -1.27 -11.58 -2.85
CA TRP A 70 -0.62 -11.50 -4.17
C TRP A 70 0.05 -10.14 -4.38
N ILE A 71 -0.69 -9.04 -4.15
CA ILE A 71 -0.14 -7.69 -4.33
C ILE A 71 0.98 -7.45 -3.32
N ARG A 72 0.81 -7.84 -2.06
CA ARG A 72 1.85 -7.65 -1.02
C ARG A 72 3.14 -8.43 -1.26
N ASN A 73 3.10 -9.50 -2.06
CA ASN A 73 4.25 -10.33 -2.39
C ASN A 73 4.92 -9.98 -3.73
N TRP A 74 4.50 -8.91 -4.41
CA TRP A 74 5.16 -8.49 -5.67
C TRP A 74 6.66 -8.24 -5.48
N SER A 75 7.46 -8.69 -6.45
CA SER A 75 8.92 -8.54 -6.43
C SER A 75 9.38 -7.09 -6.36
N VAL A 76 8.57 -6.15 -6.86
CA VAL A 76 8.85 -4.71 -6.80
C VAL A 76 9.10 -4.21 -5.39
N TRP A 77 8.43 -4.77 -4.38
CA TRP A 77 8.62 -4.38 -2.98
C TRP A 77 9.99 -4.77 -2.43
N LYS A 78 10.58 -5.86 -2.93
CA LYS A 78 11.93 -6.27 -2.59
C LYS A 78 12.97 -5.30 -3.16
N HIS A 79 12.73 -4.81 -4.39
CA HIS A 79 13.59 -3.79 -5.00
C HIS A 79 13.53 -2.45 -4.27
N ILE A 80 12.33 -2.01 -3.84
CA ILE A 80 12.18 -0.78 -3.04
C ILE A 80 12.87 -0.92 -1.68
N ARG A 81 12.73 -2.08 -1.02
CA ARG A 81 13.44 -2.37 0.23
C ARG A 81 14.95 -2.26 0.04
N ASP A 82 15.50 -2.90 -1.00
CA ASP A 82 16.95 -2.91 -1.28
C ASP A 82 17.48 -1.53 -1.71
N TYR A 83 16.64 -0.68 -2.31
CA TYR A 83 16.98 0.69 -2.65
C TYR A 83 17.14 1.60 -1.42
N TYR A 84 16.22 1.49 -0.44
CA TYR A 84 16.21 2.28 0.81
C TYR A 84 16.86 1.56 2.01
N PRO A 85 17.78 0.63 1.76
CA PRO A 85 18.21 -0.46 2.65
C PRO A 85 17.31 -0.79 3.86
N VAL A 86 16.01 -1.02 3.62
CA VAL A 86 15.05 -1.24 4.72
C VAL A 86 15.26 -2.62 5.34
N THR A 87 15.35 -2.66 6.66
CA THR A 87 15.45 -3.90 7.45
C THR A 87 14.43 -3.89 8.58
N LEU A 88 13.75 -5.01 8.76
CA LEU A 88 12.84 -5.23 9.88
C LEU A 88 13.58 -6.02 10.97
N VAL A 89 13.93 -5.36 12.07
CA VAL A 89 14.60 -5.99 13.21
C VAL A 89 13.57 -6.28 14.29
N LYS A 90 13.37 -7.57 14.57
CA LYS A 90 12.50 -8.03 15.66
C LYS A 90 13.24 -7.92 16.99
N THR A 91 12.75 -7.10 17.91
CA THR A 91 13.33 -6.88 19.24
C THR A 91 12.56 -7.57 20.36
N ALA A 92 11.30 -7.92 20.12
CA ALA A 92 10.44 -8.59 21.09
C ALA A 92 9.48 -9.54 20.38
N GLU A 93 9.03 -10.56 21.12
CA GLU A 93 7.95 -11.44 20.69
C GLU A 93 6.60 -10.74 20.88
N LEU A 94 5.77 -10.78 19.84
CA LEU A 94 4.39 -10.29 19.87
C LEU A 94 3.45 -11.49 19.83
N SER A 95 2.55 -11.60 20.80
CA SER A 95 1.58 -12.70 20.83
C SER A 95 0.50 -12.51 19.77
N PRO A 96 0.24 -13.48 18.88
CA PRO A 96 -0.79 -13.37 17.85
C PRO A 96 -2.23 -13.34 18.42
N SER A 97 -2.40 -13.59 19.72
CA SER A 97 -3.69 -13.53 20.42
C SER A 97 -4.12 -12.11 20.81
N LYS A 98 -3.27 -11.09 20.58
CA LYS A 98 -3.51 -9.70 20.99
C LYS A 98 -3.40 -8.73 19.83
N ASN A 99 -4.10 -7.61 19.94
CA ASN A 99 -3.98 -6.49 19.02
C ASN A 99 -2.91 -5.51 19.51
N PHE A 100 -2.10 -4.99 18.59
CA PHE A 100 -1.04 -4.04 18.87
C PHE A 100 -1.20 -2.78 18.01
N VAL A 101 -0.91 -1.62 18.60
CA VAL A 101 -0.76 -0.37 17.87
C VAL A 101 0.73 -0.09 17.74
N LEU A 102 1.24 -0.06 16.51
CA LEU A 102 2.64 0.18 16.23
C LEU A 102 2.85 1.64 15.82
N GLY A 103 3.69 2.37 16.57
CA GLY A 103 4.11 3.71 16.20
C GLY A 103 5.28 3.67 15.20
N TYR A 104 5.33 4.64 14.28
CA TYR A 104 6.40 4.78 13.30
C TYR A 104 6.90 6.23 13.20
N HIS A 105 8.23 6.40 13.21
CA HIS A 105 8.91 7.68 13.06
C HIS A 105 10.31 7.46 12.45
N PRO A 106 10.81 8.33 11.55
CA PRO A 106 10.17 9.53 11.01
C PRO A 106 9.12 9.23 9.94
N HIS A 107 8.06 10.02 9.90
CA HIS A 107 6.99 9.88 8.90
C HIS A 107 7.24 10.84 7.73
N GLY A 108 7.47 10.29 6.53
CA GLY A 108 7.46 11.04 5.27
C GLY A 108 6.11 10.90 4.55
N ILE A 109 5.82 11.71 3.54
CA ILE A 109 4.53 11.65 2.81
C ILE A 109 4.22 10.24 2.29
N MET A 110 5.24 9.52 1.79
CA MET A 110 5.09 8.17 1.26
C MET A 110 5.52 7.04 2.22
N CYS A 111 6.20 7.36 3.33
CA CYS A 111 6.64 6.39 4.35
C CYS A 111 7.24 5.08 3.81
N ALA A 112 8.24 5.13 2.93
CA ALA A 112 8.80 3.94 2.26
C ALA A 112 9.20 2.81 3.22
N GLY A 113 9.78 3.15 4.39
CA GLY A 113 10.12 2.18 5.42
C GLY A 113 8.89 1.51 6.02
N ALA A 114 7.89 2.29 6.46
CA ALA A 114 6.65 1.73 7.01
C ALA A 114 5.88 0.90 5.97
N PHE A 115 5.83 1.35 4.72
CA PHE A 115 5.17 0.63 3.64
C PHE A 115 5.89 -0.69 3.33
N SER A 116 7.23 -0.68 3.25
CA SER A 116 8.02 -1.90 3.01
C SER A 116 7.94 -2.89 4.18
N CYS A 117 7.83 -2.40 5.43
CA CYS A 117 7.81 -3.21 6.64
C CYS A 117 6.42 -3.68 7.08
N PHE A 118 5.37 -2.89 6.88
CA PHE A 118 4.05 -3.15 7.46
C PHE A 118 2.95 -3.32 6.42
N SER A 119 3.05 -2.67 5.26
CA SER A 119 2.08 -2.87 4.18
C SER A 119 2.41 -4.08 3.32
N THR A 120 3.66 -4.30 2.96
CA THR A 120 4.08 -5.34 2.01
C THR A 120 4.86 -6.48 2.67
N GLU A 121 5.18 -7.52 1.90
CA GLU A 121 6.12 -8.57 2.31
C GLU A 121 7.57 -8.28 1.88
N GLY A 122 7.87 -7.05 1.44
CA GLY A 122 9.22 -6.66 1.02
C GLY A 122 10.27 -6.90 2.12
N ALA A 123 9.95 -6.53 3.37
CA ALA A 123 10.80 -6.76 4.53
C ALA A 123 10.45 -8.04 5.34
N GLY A 124 9.49 -8.84 4.88
CA GLY A 124 9.15 -10.14 5.49
C GLY A 124 8.41 -10.05 6.84
N PHE A 125 7.46 -9.14 6.99
CA PHE A 125 6.70 -8.97 8.24
C PHE A 125 6.03 -10.27 8.71
N SER A 126 5.35 -10.97 7.80
CA SER A 126 4.61 -12.19 8.17
C SER A 126 5.55 -13.31 8.63
N ALA A 127 6.82 -13.30 8.19
CA ALA A 127 7.84 -14.23 8.66
C ALA A 127 8.38 -13.84 10.05
N ALA A 128 8.55 -12.53 10.32
CA ALA A 128 9.01 -12.04 11.62
C ALA A 128 7.94 -12.22 12.73
N PHE A 129 6.67 -12.01 12.37
CA PHE A 129 5.51 -12.03 13.27
C PHE A 129 4.40 -12.95 12.73
N PRO A 130 4.59 -14.28 12.81
CA PRO A 130 3.61 -15.22 12.28
C PRO A 130 2.27 -15.10 13.01
N GLY A 131 1.18 -15.07 12.23
CA GLY A 131 -0.18 -14.94 12.76
C GLY A 131 -0.62 -13.50 13.07
N ILE A 132 0.27 -12.50 12.92
CA ILE A 132 -0.10 -11.09 13.09
C ILE A 132 -0.38 -10.46 11.73
N GLN A 133 -1.55 -9.84 11.60
CA GLN A 133 -1.94 -9.11 10.40
C GLN A 133 -1.64 -7.62 10.58
N SER A 134 -0.65 -7.11 9.85
CA SER A 134 -0.33 -5.69 9.83
C SER A 134 -1.26 -4.92 8.88
N HIS A 135 -1.71 -3.76 9.35
CA HIS A 135 -2.40 -2.75 8.55
C HIS A 135 -1.72 -1.41 8.74
N LEU A 136 -1.30 -0.77 7.66
CA LEU A 136 -0.71 0.57 7.72
C LEU A 136 -1.81 1.63 7.61
N ALA A 137 -1.98 2.42 8.67
CA ALA A 137 -2.90 3.53 8.66
C ALA A 137 -2.37 4.68 7.78
N THR A 138 -3.16 5.13 6.80
CA THR A 138 -2.79 6.23 5.89
C THR A 138 -3.89 7.30 5.81
N LEU A 139 -3.60 8.39 5.08
CA LEU A 139 -4.48 9.54 4.97
C LEU A 139 -5.87 9.16 4.42
N ALA A 140 -6.92 9.51 5.16
CA ALA A 140 -8.30 9.15 4.83
C ALA A 140 -8.78 9.62 3.43
N GLY A 141 -8.24 10.74 2.95
CA GLY A 141 -8.56 11.30 1.63
C GLY A 141 -8.23 10.37 0.46
N LEU A 142 -7.18 9.54 0.58
CA LEU A 142 -6.78 8.63 -0.50
C LEU A 142 -7.83 7.55 -0.78
N PHE A 143 -8.57 7.13 0.25
CA PHE A 143 -9.64 6.14 0.14
C PHE A 143 -10.94 6.69 -0.47
N ARG A 144 -10.98 7.98 -0.82
CA ARG A 144 -12.11 8.59 -1.56
C ARG A 144 -11.87 8.61 -3.08
N LEU A 145 -10.67 8.23 -3.53
CA LEU A 145 -10.34 8.18 -4.95
C LEU A 145 -10.76 6.82 -5.53
N PRO A 146 -11.63 6.77 -6.55
CA PRO A 146 -12.09 5.53 -7.15
C PRO A 146 -10.93 4.75 -7.76
N LEU A 147 -11.02 3.42 -7.71
CA LEU A 147 -10.01 2.41 -8.08
C LEU A 147 -8.73 2.46 -7.24
N TYR A 148 -8.21 3.65 -6.95
CA TYR A 148 -7.02 3.82 -6.12
C TYR A 148 -7.24 3.39 -4.66
N ARG A 149 -8.45 3.62 -4.12
CA ARG A 149 -8.83 3.09 -2.80
C ARG A 149 -8.68 1.56 -2.72
N ASP A 150 -8.99 0.85 -3.79
CA ASP A 150 -8.96 -0.62 -3.82
C ASP A 150 -7.54 -1.12 -3.93
N TYR A 151 -6.72 -0.45 -4.74
CA TYR A 151 -5.28 -0.69 -4.79
C TYR A 151 -4.63 -0.49 -3.41
N LEU A 152 -4.92 0.62 -2.73
CA LEU A 152 -4.42 0.89 -1.39
C LEU A 152 -4.84 -0.18 -0.39
N MET A 153 -6.13 -0.51 -0.33
CA MET A 153 -6.64 -1.58 0.55
C MET A 153 -5.95 -2.93 0.27
N SER A 154 -5.71 -3.23 -1.01
CA SER A 154 -5.05 -4.47 -1.41
C SER A 154 -3.59 -4.59 -0.96
N SER A 155 -2.89 -3.46 -0.86
CA SER A 155 -1.54 -3.39 -0.29
C SER A 155 -1.50 -3.48 1.24
N GLY A 156 -2.63 -3.71 1.92
CA GLY A 156 -2.69 -3.79 3.39
C GLY A 156 -2.67 -2.43 4.08
N THR A 157 -3.06 -1.35 3.38
CA THR A 157 -3.31 -0.06 4.01
C THR A 157 -4.76 0.05 4.46
N ALA A 158 -4.99 0.78 5.55
CA ALA A 158 -6.30 1.06 6.11
C ALA A 158 -6.45 2.56 6.37
N ARG A 159 -7.69 3.02 6.45
CA ARG A 159 -8.01 4.39 6.86
C ARG A 159 -7.90 4.48 8.37
N LEU A 160 -7.19 5.49 8.87
CA LEU A 160 -7.23 5.83 10.30
C LEU A 160 -8.64 6.33 10.64
N LEU A 161 -9.32 5.70 11.59
CA LEU A 161 -10.55 6.24 12.16
C LEU A 161 -10.22 7.61 12.77
N SER A 162 -10.80 8.68 12.24
CA SER A 162 -10.82 9.95 12.96
C SER A 162 -11.67 9.73 14.21
N ALA A 163 -11.02 9.69 15.37
CA ALA A 163 -11.68 9.75 16.67
C ALA A 163 -12.44 11.07 16.83
#